data_AF-A0A0C1N9X4-F1
#
_entry.id   AF-A0A0C1N9X4-F1
#
_cell.length_a   1.000
_cell.length_b   1.000
_cell.length_c   1.000
_cell.angle_alpha   90.00
_cell.angle_beta   90.00
_cell.angle_gamma   90.00
#
_symmetry.space_group_name_H-M   'P 1'
#
loop_
_entity.id
_entity.type
_entity.pdbx_description
1 polymer ?
#
loop_
_entity_poly.entity_id
_entity_poly.type
_entity_poly.pdbx_seq_one_letter_code
_entity_poly.pdbx_strand_id
1 'polypeptide(L)'
;MSRFNEKSNLREQLFFEDEKSKVWWLIAVSLPVVVSFGALTIAKVEQIKQANTPVPSAPVPTSINAVGRLEPRGEVLKLSAPAGVEGSSRVEQVYVKEGERVQRGQVIAILDNFSSSQASVEEARAKLQEARANLANVKAGSPRDIQAQKAVIGRLQAQLAGEKDAQQATIARITAQLNGERIALQATINRIQAEIEGQKDALIASVAR
;
A
#
# COMPACT_ATOMS: atom_id res chain seq x y z
N MET A 1 -128.26 46.40 104.38
CA MET A 1 -128.85 47.54 103.64
C MET A 1 -127.95 47.87 102.45
N SER A 2 -128.57 48.22 101.30
CA SER A 2 -128.05 49.02 100.15
C SER A 2 -126.63 48.74 99.63
N ARG A 3 -126.45 48.13 98.45
CA ARG A 3 -126.64 48.61 97.05
C ARG A 3 -125.58 49.61 96.54
N PHE A 4 -125.24 49.40 95.25
CA PHE A 4 -124.61 50.28 94.23
C PHE A 4 -123.07 50.35 94.26
N ASN A 5 -122.30 50.44 93.16
CA ASN A 5 -122.41 50.39 91.67
C ASN A 5 -120.93 50.47 91.17
N GLU A 6 -120.38 49.70 90.22
CA GLU A 6 -120.46 49.72 88.73
C GLU A 6 -119.23 50.36 88.00
N LYS A 7 -118.62 49.54 87.09
CA LYS A 7 -117.88 49.80 85.81
C LYS A 7 -116.51 50.55 85.83
N SER A 8 -115.50 50.27 84.98
CA SER A 8 -115.30 49.33 83.84
C SER A 8 -113.84 49.32 83.31
N ASN A 9 -113.36 48.14 82.83
CA ASN A 9 -112.50 47.88 81.63
C ASN A 9 -111.03 48.38 81.59
N LEU A 10 -110.00 47.69 81.07
CA LEU A 10 -109.82 46.45 80.28
C LEU A 10 -108.34 46.00 80.40
N ARG A 11 -108.15 44.69 80.63
CA ARG A 11 -107.24 43.71 79.98
C ARG A 11 -105.80 44.10 79.62
N GLU A 12 -104.79 43.28 79.91
CA GLU A 12 -104.71 42.08 80.74
C GLU A 12 -103.24 41.88 81.04
N GLN A 13 -103.00 41.46 82.27
CA GLN A 13 -101.79 41.58 83.03
C GLN A 13 -101.33 40.11 83.19
N LEU A 14 -100.04 39.76 83.31
CA LEU A 14 -99.41 39.56 84.63
C LEU A 14 -98.16 38.66 84.53
N PHE A 15 -97.15 39.03 85.33
CA PHE A 15 -96.25 38.16 86.13
C PHE A 15 -95.29 37.18 85.41
N PHE A 16 -94.16 36.69 85.95
CA PHE A 16 -93.49 36.63 87.27
C PHE A 16 -91.96 36.48 87.02
N GLU A 17 -91.15 36.57 88.09
CA GLU A 17 -89.66 36.62 88.21
C GLU A 17 -88.78 35.55 87.52
N ASP A 18 -87.46 35.87 87.39
CA ASP A 18 -86.26 35.02 87.64
C ASP A 18 -85.18 35.03 86.50
N GLU A 19 -84.00 35.64 86.72
CA GLU A 19 -82.93 35.68 85.69
C GLU A 19 -81.47 35.81 86.20
N LYS A 20 -81.00 34.86 87.04
CA LYS A 20 -79.54 34.66 87.30
C LYS A 20 -78.96 33.35 86.74
N SER A 21 -79.77 32.42 86.25
CA SER A 21 -79.33 31.08 85.81
C SER A 21 -79.00 30.94 84.31
N LYS A 22 -79.42 31.89 83.47
CA LYS A 22 -79.25 31.81 82.00
C LYS A 22 -77.82 32.05 81.50
N VAL A 23 -77.02 32.89 82.16
CA VAL A 23 -75.65 33.22 81.72
C VAL A 23 -74.68 32.06 81.95
N TRP A 24 -74.90 31.26 83.01
CA TRP A 24 -74.04 30.12 83.33
C TRP A 24 -74.27 28.92 82.38
N TRP A 25 -75.50 28.75 81.88
CA TRP A 25 -75.80 27.74 80.86
C TRP A 25 -75.19 28.07 79.48
N LEU A 26 -75.08 29.36 79.12
CA LEU A 26 -74.45 29.76 77.85
C LEU A 26 -72.93 29.51 77.85
N ILE A 27 -72.26 29.69 78.99
CA ILE A 27 -70.83 29.38 79.12
C ILE A 27 -70.59 27.86 79.10
N ALA A 28 -71.45 27.09 79.79
CA ALA A 28 -71.33 25.63 79.85
C ALA A 28 -71.51 24.93 78.49
N VAL A 29 -72.32 25.50 77.58
CA VAL A 29 -72.55 24.92 76.23
C VAL A 29 -71.51 25.38 75.20
N SER A 30 -70.96 26.59 75.34
CA SER A 30 -69.96 27.10 74.38
C SER A 30 -68.59 26.42 74.48
N LEU A 31 -68.17 26.03 75.69
CA LEU A 31 -66.87 25.41 75.96
C LEU A 31 -66.66 24.06 75.24
N PRO A 32 -67.60 23.09 75.29
CA PRO A 32 -67.43 21.82 74.58
C PRO A 32 -67.46 21.97 73.06
N VAL A 33 -68.18 22.96 72.53
CA VAL A 33 -68.26 23.20 71.07
C VAL A 33 -66.92 23.72 70.53
N VAL A 34 -66.26 24.64 71.24
CA VAL A 34 -64.95 25.17 70.84
C VAL A 34 -63.86 24.09 70.91
N VAL A 35 -63.90 23.21 71.93
CA VAL A 35 -62.93 22.12 72.08
C VAL A 35 -63.12 21.06 70.98
N SER A 36 -64.35 20.67 70.67
CA SER A 36 -64.64 19.72 69.59
C SER A 36 -64.24 20.26 68.22
N PHE A 37 -64.48 21.56 67.96
CA PHE A 37 -64.09 22.19 66.70
C PHE A 37 -62.57 22.29 66.57
N GLY A 38 -61.87 22.64 67.65
CA GLY A 38 -60.41 22.62 67.71
C GLY A 38 -59.83 21.23 67.41
N ALA A 39 -60.35 20.19 68.05
CA ALA A 39 -59.89 18.80 67.84
C ALA A 39 -60.11 18.31 66.39
N LEU A 40 -61.25 18.64 65.77
CA LEU A 40 -61.55 18.26 64.39
C LEU A 40 -60.64 18.95 63.36
N THR A 41 -60.26 20.21 63.60
CA THR A 41 -59.35 20.93 62.71
C THR A 41 -57.93 20.35 62.75
N ILE A 42 -57.45 19.96 63.94
CA ILE A 42 -56.12 19.37 64.11
C ILE A 42 -56.05 18.00 63.43
N ALA A 43 -57.06 17.15 63.63
CA ALA A 43 -57.13 15.83 63.01
C ALA A 43 -57.16 15.89 61.47
N LYS A 44 -57.88 16.87 60.89
CA LYS A 44 -57.89 17.08 59.42
C LYS A 44 -56.54 17.57 58.89
N VAL A 45 -55.84 18.42 59.64
CA VAL A 45 -54.52 18.94 59.23
C VAL A 45 -53.46 17.85 59.27
N GLU A 46 -53.53 16.92 60.22
CA GLU A 46 -52.64 15.75 60.24
C GLU A 46 -52.90 14.78 59.09
N GLN A 47 -54.16 14.56 58.70
CA GLN A 47 -54.49 13.75 57.52
C GLN A 47 -53.98 14.37 56.22
N ILE A 48 -54.05 15.69 56.06
CA ILE A 48 -53.55 16.38 54.86
C ILE A 48 -52.02 16.37 54.81
N LYS A 49 -51.34 16.42 55.97
CA LYS A 49 -49.87 16.26 56.04
C LYS A 49 -49.41 14.84 55.72
N GLN A 50 -50.20 13.82 56.05
CA GLN A 50 -49.89 12.43 55.68
C GLN A 50 -50.14 12.13 54.19
N ALA A 51 -51.04 12.85 53.53
CA ALA A 51 -51.35 12.66 52.10
C ALA A 51 -50.39 13.38 51.13
N ASN A 52 -49.54 14.29 51.63
CA ASN A 52 -48.62 15.11 50.82
C ASN A 52 -47.13 14.78 51.02
N THR A 53 -46.80 13.52 51.30
CA THR A 53 -45.41 13.06 51.21
C THR A 53 -45.00 12.95 49.73
N PRO A 54 -44.02 13.74 49.26
CA PRO A 54 -43.55 13.61 47.88
C PRO A 54 -42.90 12.24 47.71
N VAL A 55 -43.43 11.44 46.79
CA VAL A 55 -42.84 10.15 46.41
C VAL A 55 -41.45 10.45 45.81
N PRO A 56 -40.35 9.88 46.35
CA PRO A 56 -39.04 10.08 45.76
C PRO A 56 -39.03 9.48 44.36
N SER A 57 -38.87 10.32 43.33
CA SER A 57 -38.57 9.86 41.98
C SER A 57 -37.13 9.35 41.98
N ALA A 58 -36.98 8.04 42.20
CA ALA A 58 -35.69 7.39 42.05
C ALA A 58 -35.26 7.49 40.57
N PRO A 59 -34.01 7.87 40.26
CA PRO A 59 -33.52 7.84 38.90
C PRO A 59 -33.61 6.39 38.39
N VAL A 60 -34.34 6.18 37.30
CA VAL A 60 -34.41 4.87 36.64
C VAL A 60 -33.03 4.59 36.04
N PRO A 61 -32.26 3.60 36.52
CA PRO A 61 -30.99 3.28 35.92
C PRO A 61 -31.26 2.74 34.53
N THR A 62 -31.01 3.57 33.51
CA THR A 62 -31.10 3.17 32.11
C THR A 62 -29.77 2.52 31.74
N SER A 63 -29.56 1.28 32.17
CA SER A 63 -28.40 0.49 31.74
C SER A 63 -28.73 -0.19 30.42
N ILE A 64 -27.94 0.12 29.39
CA ILE A 64 -28.00 -0.57 28.11
C ILE A 64 -26.90 -1.64 28.17
N ASN A 65 -27.31 -2.89 28.32
CA ASN A 65 -26.39 -4.02 28.27
C ASN A 65 -26.20 -4.43 26.81
N ALA A 66 -24.98 -4.29 26.31
CA ALA A 66 -24.59 -4.76 24.99
C ALA A 66 -23.44 -5.76 25.14
N VAL A 67 -23.51 -6.87 24.40
CA VAL A 67 -22.41 -7.82 24.30
C VAL A 67 -21.48 -7.34 23.20
N GLY A 68 -20.20 -7.18 23.54
CA GLY A 68 -19.14 -6.82 22.62
C GLY A 68 -17.95 -7.76 22.75
N ARG A 69 -17.06 -7.74 21.77
CA ARG A 69 -15.78 -8.46 21.80
C ARG A 69 -14.66 -7.43 21.86
N LEU A 70 -13.63 -7.72 22.66
CA LEU A 70 -12.41 -6.93 22.65
C LEU A 70 -11.53 -7.41 21.49
N GLU A 71 -11.08 -6.46 20.68
CA GLU A 71 -10.10 -6.70 19.62
C GLU A 71 -8.80 -5.98 19.95
N PRO A 72 -7.65 -6.54 19.57
CA PRO A 72 -6.37 -5.88 19.75
C PRO A 72 -6.37 -4.54 19.01
N ARG A 73 -5.67 -3.55 19.58
CA ARG A 73 -5.46 -2.27 18.90
C ARG A 73 -4.49 -2.50 17.74
N GLY A 74 -5.03 -2.72 16.54
CA GLY A 74 -4.27 -2.99 15.32
C GLY A 74 -4.62 -4.36 14.73
N GLU A 75 -3.67 -4.92 13.98
CA GLU A 75 -3.87 -6.18 13.27
C GLU A 75 -3.15 -7.35 13.96
N VAL A 76 -3.69 -8.55 13.81
CA VAL A 76 -3.03 -9.78 14.24
C VAL A 76 -2.13 -10.27 13.10
N LEU A 77 -0.82 -10.07 13.24
CA LEU A 77 0.16 -10.56 12.27
C LEU A 77 0.48 -12.03 12.54
N LYS A 78 0.18 -12.91 11.59
CA LYS A 78 0.62 -14.31 11.61
C LYS A 78 1.99 -14.39 10.97
N LEU A 79 2.99 -14.78 11.76
CA LEU A 79 4.35 -14.98 11.28
C LEU A 79 4.49 -16.40 10.74
N SER A 80 4.99 -16.52 9.52
CA SER A 80 5.29 -17.80 8.88
C SER A 80 6.72 -17.79 8.34
N ALA A 81 7.33 -18.97 8.27
CA ALA A 81 8.62 -19.13 7.62
C ALA A 81 8.50 -18.69 6.15
N PRO A 82 9.48 -17.96 5.59
CA PRO A 82 9.50 -17.66 4.16
C PRO A 82 9.48 -18.97 3.38
N ALA A 83 8.54 -19.13 2.45
CA ALA A 83 8.55 -20.27 1.54
C ALA A 83 9.73 -20.11 0.57
N GLY A 84 10.82 -20.83 0.83
CA GLY A 84 11.97 -20.89 -0.06
C GLY A 84 11.78 -21.88 -1.22
N VAL A 85 12.69 -21.82 -2.18
CA VAL A 85 12.73 -22.71 -3.37
C VAL A 85 12.94 -24.18 -2.98
N GLU A 86 13.52 -24.46 -1.81
CA GLU A 86 13.88 -25.81 -1.35
C GLU A 86 12.90 -26.43 -0.34
N GLY A 87 11.70 -25.86 -0.18
CA GLY A 87 10.65 -26.39 0.68
C GLY A 87 10.51 -25.66 2.02
N SER A 88 9.64 -26.20 2.89
CA SER A 88 9.28 -25.59 4.17
C SER A 88 10.47 -25.60 5.13
N SER A 89 11.09 -24.44 5.38
CA SER A 89 12.13 -24.25 6.39
C SER A 89 11.60 -24.53 7.79
N ARG A 90 12.41 -25.18 8.62
CA ARG A 90 12.07 -25.47 10.02
C ARG A 90 12.70 -24.45 10.93
N VAL A 91 12.06 -24.22 12.07
CA VAL A 91 12.62 -23.38 13.13
C VAL A 91 13.71 -24.17 13.84
N GLU A 92 14.96 -23.70 13.78
CA GLU A 92 16.10 -24.30 14.47
C GLU A 92 16.24 -23.73 15.89
N GLN A 93 16.09 -22.40 16.03
CA GLN A 93 16.22 -21.71 17.30
C GLN A 93 15.14 -20.63 17.46
N VAL A 94 14.65 -20.45 18.69
CA VAL A 94 13.69 -19.40 19.06
C VAL A 94 14.30 -18.55 20.18
N TYR A 95 14.27 -17.23 20.01
CA TYR A 95 14.88 -16.26 20.94
C TYR A 95 13.87 -15.50 21.81
N VAL A 96 12.58 -15.73 21.61
CA VAL A 96 11.51 -15.04 22.34
C VAL A 96 10.61 -16.03 23.05
N LYS A 97 9.99 -15.58 24.14
CA LYS A 97 9.01 -16.37 24.88
C LYS A 97 7.58 -15.94 24.55
N GLU A 98 6.64 -16.84 24.81
CA GLU A 98 5.22 -16.51 24.70
C GLU A 98 4.86 -15.35 25.64
N GLY A 99 4.11 -14.37 25.14
CA GLY A 99 3.73 -13.16 25.88
C GLY A 99 4.80 -12.07 25.95
N GLU A 100 5.99 -12.29 25.38
CA GLU A 100 7.06 -11.28 25.33
C GLU A 100 6.74 -10.16 24.34
N ARG A 101 7.08 -8.91 24.70
CA ARG A 101 6.94 -7.76 23.80
C ARG A 101 8.17 -7.67 22.89
N VAL A 102 7.95 -7.74 21.57
CA VAL A 102 9.00 -7.63 20.55
C VAL A 102 8.94 -6.29 19.81
N GLN A 103 10.08 -5.85 19.30
CA GLN A 103 10.21 -4.63 18.49
C GLN A 103 10.34 -4.95 17.00
N ARG A 104 10.05 -3.96 16.14
CA ARG A 104 10.20 -4.10 14.68
C ARG A 104 11.68 -4.37 14.33
N GLY A 105 11.91 -5.45 13.58
CA GLY A 105 13.26 -5.84 13.14
C GLY A 105 14.03 -6.69 14.16
N GLN A 106 13.44 -7.00 15.32
CA GLN A 106 14.03 -7.92 16.29
C GLN A 106 14.06 -9.34 15.71
N VAL A 107 15.20 -10.01 15.86
CA VAL A 107 15.34 -11.43 15.50
C VAL A 107 14.63 -12.27 16.55
N ILE A 108 13.61 -13.01 16.14
CA ILE A 108 12.78 -13.84 17.03
C ILE A 108 13.10 -15.34 16.91
N ALA A 109 13.66 -15.77 15.77
CA ALA A 109 13.99 -17.15 15.49
C ALA A 109 15.05 -17.23 14.37
N ILE A 110 15.82 -18.31 14.36
CA ILE A 110 16.68 -18.71 13.25
C ILE A 110 16.15 -20.02 12.68
N LEU A 111 16.15 -20.10 11.35
CA LEU A 111 15.73 -21.25 10.58
C LEU A 111 16.94 -22.12 10.22
N ASP A 112 16.69 -23.41 9.99
CA ASP A 112 17.70 -24.41 9.64
C ASP A 112 18.49 -24.09 8.36
N ASN A 113 17.87 -23.38 7.42
CA ASN A 113 18.49 -22.97 6.15
C ASN A 113 19.35 -21.69 6.24
N PHE A 114 19.59 -21.15 7.44
CA PHE A 114 20.39 -19.93 7.59
C PHE A 114 21.82 -20.12 7.08
N SER A 115 22.45 -21.24 7.43
CA SER A 115 23.84 -21.55 7.05
C SER A 115 24.01 -21.71 5.53
N SER A 116 23.10 -22.44 4.87
CA SER A 116 23.12 -22.62 3.42
C SER A 116 22.79 -21.33 2.66
N SER A 117 21.85 -20.54 3.17
CA SER A 117 21.53 -19.22 2.62
C SER A 117 22.71 -18.26 2.75
N GLN A 118 23.41 -18.28 3.88
CA GLN A 118 24.62 -17.48 4.08
C GLN A 118 25.74 -17.90 3.13
N ALA A 119 25.99 -19.20 2.99
CA ALA A 119 26.98 -19.73 2.05
C ALA A 119 26.66 -19.31 0.60
N SER A 120 25.39 -19.36 0.20
CA SER A 120 24.93 -18.91 -1.12
C SER A 120 25.20 -17.43 -1.37
N VAL A 121 25.01 -16.59 -0.34
CA VAL A 121 25.33 -15.15 -0.39
C VAL A 121 26.84 -14.93 -0.51
N GLU A 122 27.65 -15.69 0.21
CA GLU A 122 29.11 -15.61 0.16
C GLU A 122 29.65 -16.05 -1.20
N GLU A 123 29.12 -17.14 -1.77
CA GLU A 123 29.44 -17.60 -3.13
C GLU A 123 29.10 -16.51 -4.17
N ALA A 124 27.90 -15.92 -4.08
CA ALA A 124 27.48 -14.84 -4.97
C ALA A 124 28.38 -13.60 -4.87
N ARG A 125 28.84 -13.26 -3.66
CA ARG A 125 29.81 -12.17 -3.43
C ARG A 125 31.17 -12.48 -4.06
N ALA A 126 31.66 -13.71 -3.92
CA ALA A 126 32.93 -14.14 -4.52
C ALA A 126 32.86 -14.07 -6.05
N LYS A 127 31.78 -14.57 -6.66
CA LYS A 127 31.54 -14.46 -8.12
C LYS A 127 31.49 -13.01 -8.59
N LEU A 128 30.87 -12.12 -7.81
CA LEU A 128 30.84 -10.69 -8.14
C LEU A 128 32.24 -10.07 -8.11
N GLN A 129 33.08 -10.45 -7.14
CA GLN A 129 34.45 -9.97 -7.05
C GLN A 129 35.31 -10.46 -8.23
N GLU A 130 35.18 -11.74 -8.60
CA GLU A 130 35.84 -12.31 -9.77
C GLU A 130 35.42 -11.58 -11.05
N ALA A 131 34.11 -11.40 -11.27
CA ALA A 131 33.59 -10.71 -12.44
C ALA A 131 34.11 -9.25 -12.53
N ARG A 132 34.22 -8.56 -11.39
CA ARG A 132 34.81 -7.21 -11.32
C ARG A 132 36.30 -7.21 -11.65
N ALA A 133 37.05 -8.20 -11.16
CA ALA A 133 38.47 -8.34 -11.47
C ALA A 133 38.69 -8.65 -12.96
N ASN A 134 37.89 -9.54 -13.55
CA ASN A 134 37.93 -9.85 -14.98
C ASN A 134 37.59 -8.61 -15.82
N LEU A 135 36.56 -7.86 -15.44
CA LEU A 135 36.22 -6.60 -16.10
C LEU A 135 37.34 -5.56 -15.97
N ALA A 136 37.99 -5.47 -14.81
CA ALA A 136 39.15 -4.60 -14.63
C ALA A 136 40.34 -5.05 -15.52
N ASN A 137 40.63 -6.35 -15.59
CA ASN A 137 41.68 -6.91 -16.44
C ASN A 137 41.41 -6.68 -17.92
N VAL A 138 40.17 -6.84 -18.38
CA VAL A 138 39.79 -6.57 -19.78
C VAL A 138 39.88 -5.07 -20.08
N LYS A 139 39.43 -4.21 -19.17
CA LYS A 139 39.58 -2.75 -19.33
C LYS A 139 41.03 -2.28 -19.27
N ALA A 140 41.85 -2.95 -18.47
CA ALA A 140 43.30 -2.74 -18.39
C ALA A 140 44.05 -3.42 -19.54
N GLY A 141 43.40 -4.33 -20.27
CA GLY A 141 43.87 -4.92 -21.52
C GLY A 141 44.47 -3.83 -22.39
N SER A 142 45.75 -4.01 -22.73
CA SER A 142 46.63 -2.88 -22.97
C SER A 142 46.24 -2.15 -24.26
N PRO A 143 46.15 -0.81 -24.27
CA PRO A 143 46.13 -0.03 -25.50
C PRO A 143 47.25 -0.44 -26.46
N ARG A 144 48.37 -0.97 -25.94
CA ARG A 144 49.48 -1.50 -26.74
C ARG A 144 49.07 -2.73 -27.56
N ASP A 145 48.23 -3.63 -27.05
CA ASP A 145 47.78 -4.81 -27.80
C ASP A 145 46.85 -4.40 -28.94
N ILE A 146 45.96 -3.43 -28.68
CA ILE A 146 45.10 -2.84 -29.71
C ILE A 146 45.94 -2.11 -30.76
N GLN A 147 46.96 -1.35 -30.35
CA GLN A 147 47.88 -0.67 -31.26
C GLN A 147 48.71 -1.66 -32.09
N ALA A 148 49.22 -2.72 -31.47
CA ALA A 148 49.95 -3.78 -32.17
C ALA A 148 49.06 -4.49 -33.19
N GLN A 149 47.82 -4.84 -32.82
CA GLN A 149 46.85 -5.42 -33.75
C GLN A 149 46.51 -4.45 -34.89
N LYS A 150 46.32 -3.16 -34.62
CA LYS A 150 46.13 -2.14 -35.65
C LYS A 150 47.33 -2.03 -36.60
N ALA A 151 48.55 -2.11 -36.07
CA ALA A 151 49.77 -2.11 -36.89
C ALA A 151 49.85 -3.36 -37.76
N VAL A 152 49.48 -4.53 -37.24
CA VAL A 152 49.39 -5.78 -38.02
C VAL A 152 48.36 -5.64 -39.14
N ILE A 153 47.16 -5.10 -38.85
CA ILE A 153 46.13 -4.84 -39.86
C ILE A 153 46.65 -3.88 -40.93
N GLY A 154 47.29 -2.77 -40.54
CA GLY A 154 47.86 -1.80 -41.48
C GLY A 154 48.94 -2.41 -42.38
N ARG A 155 49.83 -3.24 -41.82
CA ARG A 155 50.82 -3.99 -42.61
C ARG A 155 50.16 -4.95 -43.60
N LEU A 156 49.14 -5.69 -43.18
CA LEU A 156 48.41 -6.62 -44.04
C LEU A 156 47.67 -5.90 -45.18
N GLN A 157 47.07 -4.74 -44.89
CA GLN A 157 46.43 -3.90 -45.91
C GLN A 157 47.44 -3.38 -46.93
N ALA A 158 48.61 -2.92 -46.48
CA ALA A 158 49.68 -2.46 -47.36
C ALA A 158 50.23 -3.60 -48.24
N GLN A 159 50.41 -4.80 -47.66
CA GLN A 159 50.83 -5.98 -48.40
C GLN A 159 49.80 -6.36 -49.48
N LEU A 160 48.50 -6.41 -49.12
CA LEU A 160 47.44 -6.74 -50.06
C LEU A 160 47.36 -5.72 -51.22
N ALA A 161 47.51 -4.43 -50.91
CA ALA A 161 47.58 -3.39 -51.93
C ALA A 161 48.76 -3.60 -52.88
N GLY A 162 49.97 -3.83 -52.34
CA GLY A 162 51.15 -4.10 -53.15
C GLY A 162 51.04 -5.37 -54.00
N GLU A 163 50.47 -6.44 -53.47
CA GLU A 163 50.20 -7.67 -54.22
C GLU A 163 49.21 -7.43 -55.36
N LYS A 164 48.16 -6.65 -55.12
CA LYS A 164 47.18 -6.28 -56.15
C LYS A 164 47.83 -5.46 -57.27
N ASP A 165 48.66 -4.48 -56.93
CA ASP A 165 49.37 -3.65 -57.91
C ASP A 165 50.35 -4.49 -58.74
N ALA A 166 51.09 -5.40 -58.09
CA ALA A 166 52.01 -6.32 -58.77
C ALA A 166 51.26 -7.29 -59.71
N GLN A 167 50.11 -7.80 -59.30
CA GLN A 167 49.26 -8.64 -60.15
C GLN A 167 48.74 -7.85 -61.36
N GLN A 168 48.28 -6.61 -61.15
CA GLN A 168 47.79 -5.77 -62.23
C GLN A 168 48.90 -5.42 -63.24
N ALA A 169 50.11 -5.13 -62.76
CA ALA A 169 51.29 -4.94 -63.62
C ALA A 169 51.63 -6.21 -64.42
N THR A 170 51.50 -7.39 -63.79
CA THR A 170 51.71 -8.68 -64.45
C THR A 170 50.69 -8.91 -65.57
N ILE A 171 49.40 -8.65 -65.31
CA ILE A 171 48.33 -8.74 -66.31
C ILE A 171 48.60 -7.77 -67.47
N ALA A 172 48.99 -6.53 -67.18
CA ALA A 172 49.30 -5.54 -68.20
C ALA A 172 50.48 -5.98 -69.09
N ARG A 173 51.55 -6.51 -68.48
CA ARG A 173 52.71 -7.07 -69.20
C ARG A 173 52.30 -8.22 -70.11
N ILE A 174 51.56 -9.20 -69.60
CA ILE A 174 51.12 -10.36 -70.38
C ILE A 174 50.23 -9.91 -71.54
N THR A 175 49.34 -8.95 -71.31
CA THR A 175 48.46 -8.40 -72.35
C THR A 175 49.25 -7.68 -73.45
N ALA A 176 50.28 -6.90 -73.07
CA ALA A 176 51.18 -6.26 -74.02
C ALA A 176 51.98 -7.28 -74.84
N GLN A 177 52.46 -8.36 -74.20
CA GLN A 177 53.15 -9.46 -74.88
C GLN A 177 52.24 -10.13 -75.90
N LEU A 178 51.01 -10.50 -75.49
CA LEU A 178 50.03 -11.12 -76.39
C LEU A 178 49.67 -10.22 -77.59
N ASN A 179 49.53 -8.91 -77.37
CA ASN A 179 49.28 -7.97 -78.45
C ASN A 179 50.47 -7.87 -79.41
N GLY A 180 51.70 -7.80 -78.87
CA GLY A 180 52.92 -7.81 -79.68
C GLY A 180 53.06 -9.08 -80.51
N GLU A 181 52.81 -10.24 -79.92
CA GLU A 181 52.80 -11.54 -80.60
C GLU A 181 51.74 -11.57 -81.72
N ARG A 182 50.50 -11.13 -81.44
CA ARG A 182 49.45 -11.06 -82.46
C ARG A 182 49.84 -10.17 -83.65
N ILE A 183 50.44 -9.01 -83.39
CA ILE A 183 50.91 -8.11 -84.46
C ILE A 183 52.02 -8.79 -85.28
N ALA A 184 52.97 -9.46 -84.65
CA ALA A 184 54.04 -10.18 -85.33
C ALA A 184 53.51 -11.36 -86.18
N LEU A 185 52.55 -12.13 -85.65
CA LEU A 185 51.88 -13.19 -86.40
C LEU A 185 51.13 -12.62 -87.61
N GLN A 186 50.39 -11.54 -87.44
CA GLN A 186 49.68 -10.89 -88.54
C GLN A 186 50.63 -10.37 -89.63
N ALA A 187 51.74 -9.76 -89.23
CA ALA A 187 52.78 -9.31 -90.17
C ALA A 187 53.40 -10.49 -90.94
N THR A 188 53.58 -11.63 -90.26
CA THR A 188 54.08 -12.86 -90.90
C THR A 188 53.08 -13.41 -91.92
N ILE A 189 51.79 -13.44 -91.59
CA ILE A 189 50.73 -13.83 -92.53
C ILE A 189 50.71 -12.91 -93.74
N ASN A 190 50.73 -11.58 -93.53
CA ASN A 190 50.72 -10.60 -94.61
C ASN A 190 51.95 -10.75 -95.52
N ARG A 191 53.12 -11.01 -94.93
CA ARG A 191 54.35 -11.27 -95.68
C ARG A 191 54.23 -12.55 -96.53
N ILE A 192 53.79 -13.66 -95.95
CA ILE A 192 53.62 -14.93 -96.67
C ILE A 192 52.62 -14.77 -97.82
N GLN A 193 51.53 -14.04 -97.60
CA GLN A 193 50.54 -13.77 -98.65
C GLN A 193 51.15 -12.96 -99.81
N ALA A 194 51.94 -11.93 -99.52
CA ALA A 194 52.66 -11.18 -100.54
C ALA A 194 53.72 -12.04 -101.28
N GLU A 195 54.38 -12.96 -100.59
CA GLU A 195 55.31 -13.92 -101.21
C GLU A 195 54.57 -14.88 -102.17
N ILE A 196 53.41 -15.40 -101.78
CA ILE A 196 52.57 -16.26 -102.62
C ILE A 196 52.06 -15.50 -103.86
N GLU A 197 51.58 -14.27 -103.68
CA GLU A 197 51.14 -13.42 -104.79
C GLU A 197 52.29 -13.13 -105.76
N GLY A 198 53.47 -12.76 -105.24
CA GLY A 198 54.66 -12.56 -106.07
C GLY A 198 55.12 -13.82 -106.80
N GLN A 199 55.07 -14.99 -106.16
CA GLN A 199 55.38 -16.29 -106.80
C GLN A 199 54.38 -16.63 -107.90
N LYS A 200 53.10 -16.37 -107.68
CA LYS A 200 52.03 -16.58 -108.68
C LYS A 200 52.24 -15.68 -109.89
N ASP A 201 52.50 -14.40 -109.69
CA ASP A 201 52.72 -13.45 -110.78
C ASP A 201 53.98 -13.80 -111.60
N ALA A 202 55.05 -14.23 -110.92
CA ALA A 202 56.25 -14.73 -111.57
C ALA A 202 55.99 -16.01 -112.40
N LEU A 203 55.19 -16.95 -111.87
CA LEU A 203 54.81 -18.17 -112.59
C LEU A 203 53.98 -17.84 -113.83
N ILE A 204 52.97 -16.96 -113.72
CA ILE A 204 52.15 -16.51 -114.86
C ILE A 204 53.04 -15.87 -115.93
N ALA A 205 53.98 -15.00 -115.52
CA ALA A 205 54.92 -14.35 -116.44
C ALA A 205 55.86 -15.35 -117.13
N SER A 206 56.19 -16.47 -116.47
CA SER A 206 57.03 -17.53 -117.07
C SER A 206 56.28 -18.41 -118.07
N VAL A 207 54.99 -18.66 -117.85
CA VAL A 207 54.13 -19.47 -118.74
C VAL A 207 53.66 -18.67 -119.96
N ALA A 208 53.63 -17.34 -119.88
CA ALA A 208 53.24 -16.45 -120.98
C ALA A 208 54.38 -16.11 -121.96
N ARG A 209 55.58 -16.67 -121.80
CA ARG A 209 56.71 -16.57 -122.74
C ARG A 209 56.80 -17.81 -123.62
#